data_AF-A0A5J5CU66-F1
#
_entry.id   AF-A0A5J5CU66-F1
#
_cell.length_a   1.000
_cell.length_b   1.000
_cell.length_c   1.000
_cell.angle_alpha   90.00
_cell.angle_beta   90.00
_cell.angle_gamma   90.00
#
_symmetry.space_group_name_H-M   'P 1'
#
loop_
_entity.id
_entity.type
_entity.pdbx_description
1 polymer ?
#
loop_
_entity_poly.entity_id
_entity_poly.type
_entity_poly.pdbx_seq_one_letter_code
_entity_poly.pdbx_strand_id
1 'polypeptide(L)'
;MWQDGHQRKLSSNTTAILTPDQLFKVTSEIRVSSSDKNNYTCIFANDVCSATFHIPDEIPVPRVKNDALIIVLSIGVIMVVIIVVMLMYRQQKGSRTKSTRNLLVNSQRSVPAAACCMEEHLGAFLKAHYSDSSLSTEVRRHCDAFCVEELPHKLQNNKDQPVNLQALLPEAGETLFLEGPSGSGKTTVAHILVSSWTEMHTHALSNLLDLSTLRLLLYVDCSKVKDGLFPEILIQLSLTEQISGDELRAILTRSSEALLLLDGYREGKHFFDKSLRKFLMEKRGCRVLVMACPGHCPTLKDTVGTEGVLQLQTQSMT
;
A
#
# COMPACT_ATOMS: atom_id res chain seq x y z
N MET A 1 43.47 9.24 -19.55
CA MET A 1 44.03 7.95 -20.02
C MET A 1 44.10 7.02 -18.82
N TRP A 2 43.72 5.75 -18.97
CA TRP A 2 43.80 4.78 -17.87
C TRP A 2 45.01 3.88 -17.98
N GLN A 3 45.65 3.62 -16.85
CA GLN A 3 46.76 2.69 -16.70
C GLN A 3 46.52 1.75 -15.53
N ASP A 4 47.01 0.52 -15.64
CA ASP A 4 47.07 -0.42 -14.52
C ASP A 4 48.35 -0.23 -13.67
N GLY A 5 48.50 -0.99 -12.58
CA GLY A 5 49.68 -0.93 -11.70
C GLY A 5 50.99 -1.39 -12.36
N HIS A 6 50.90 -1.96 -13.56
CA HIS A 6 52.04 -2.32 -14.41
C HIS A 6 52.24 -1.32 -15.56
N GLN A 7 51.60 -0.15 -15.50
CA GLN A 7 51.66 0.92 -16.50
C GLN A 7 51.15 0.53 -17.90
N ARG A 8 50.35 -0.53 -18.00
CA ARG A 8 49.71 -0.93 -19.26
C ARG A 8 48.48 -0.06 -19.49
N LYS A 9 48.33 0.42 -20.72
CA LYS A 9 47.20 1.26 -21.12
C LYS A 9 45.93 0.42 -21.21
N LEU A 10 44.86 0.92 -20.59
CA LEU A 10 43.54 0.29 -20.62
C LEU A 10 42.63 1.02 -21.60
N SER A 11 41.79 0.24 -22.30
CA SER A 11 40.72 0.78 -23.12
C SER A 11 39.60 1.30 -22.22
N SER A 12 39.24 2.57 -22.39
CA SER A 12 38.22 3.23 -21.59
C SER A 12 37.15 3.85 -22.48
N ASN A 13 35.88 3.72 -22.10
CA ASN A 13 34.82 4.45 -22.75
C ASN A 13 34.71 5.83 -22.09
N THR A 14 35.13 6.88 -22.80
CA THR A 14 35.17 8.25 -22.25
C THR A 14 34.22 9.14 -23.01
N THR A 15 33.35 9.84 -22.27
CA THR A 15 32.44 10.85 -22.79
C THR A 15 32.76 12.21 -22.15
N ALA A 16 32.67 13.27 -22.93
CA ALA A 16 32.87 14.64 -22.47
C ALA A 16 31.66 15.48 -22.89
N ILE A 17 31.04 16.16 -21.92
CA ILE A 17 29.88 17.01 -22.14
C ILE A 17 30.20 18.40 -21.58
N LEU A 18 29.89 19.43 -22.35
CA LEU A 18 29.99 20.82 -21.89
C LEU A 18 28.79 21.12 -20.96
N THR A 19 29.06 21.55 -19.74
CA THR A 19 28.03 21.95 -18.78
C THR A 19 27.55 23.37 -19.07
N PRO A 20 26.36 23.78 -18.58
CA PRO A 20 25.85 25.15 -18.74
C PRO A 20 26.79 26.24 -18.21
N ASP A 21 27.66 25.89 -17.26
CA ASP A 21 28.65 26.78 -16.65
C ASP A 21 29.95 26.89 -17.47
N GLN A 22 29.96 26.41 -18.73
CA GLN A 22 31.12 26.34 -19.62
C GLN A 22 32.28 25.45 -19.11
N LEU A 23 32.01 24.53 -18.18
CA LEU A 23 32.99 23.55 -17.70
C LEU A 23 32.80 22.20 -18.42
N PHE A 24 33.88 21.43 -18.55
CA PHE A 24 33.78 20.07 -19.12
C PHE A 24 33.50 19.05 -18.03
N LYS A 25 32.40 18.31 -18.16
CA LYS A 25 32.16 17.09 -17.38
C LYS A 25 32.64 15.88 -18.18
N VAL A 26 33.72 15.27 -17.73
CA VAL A 26 34.29 14.07 -18.35
C VAL A 26 33.91 12.85 -17.51
N THR A 27 33.27 11.87 -18.14
CA THR A 27 32.95 10.58 -17.52
C THR A 27 33.73 9.49 -18.25
N SER A 28 34.48 8.68 -17.51
CA SER A 28 35.32 7.62 -18.08
C SER A 28 35.07 6.30 -17.36
N GLU A 29 34.72 5.27 -18.12
CA GLU A 29 34.42 3.93 -17.63
C GLU A 29 35.46 2.91 -18.14
N ILE A 30 35.94 2.05 -17.25
CA ILE A 30 36.83 0.92 -17.55
C ILE A 30 36.21 -0.38 -17.06
N ARG A 31 36.47 -1.47 -17.80
CA ARG A 31 36.08 -2.83 -17.40
C ARG A 31 37.33 -3.63 -17.09
N VAL A 32 37.38 -4.21 -15.91
CA VAL A 32 38.54 -4.93 -15.38
C VAL A 32 38.09 -6.24 -14.73
N SER A 33 38.96 -7.25 -14.75
CA SER A 33 38.63 -8.54 -14.14
C SER A 33 38.63 -8.43 -12.61
N SER A 34 37.66 -9.06 -11.94
CA SER A 34 37.60 -9.11 -10.48
C SER A 34 38.68 -10.00 -9.87
N SER A 35 39.30 -10.88 -10.66
CA SER A 35 40.43 -11.73 -10.24
C SER A 35 41.75 -10.98 -10.11
N ASP A 36 41.86 -9.83 -10.78
CA ASP A 36 43.12 -9.15 -11.01
C ASP A 36 43.28 -8.08 -9.93
N LYS A 37 44.02 -8.42 -8.87
CA LYS A 37 44.41 -7.47 -7.83
C LYS A 37 45.37 -6.45 -8.41
N ASN A 38 44.83 -5.34 -8.88
CA ASN A 38 45.60 -4.30 -9.55
C ASN A 38 45.10 -2.90 -9.19
N ASN A 39 45.97 -1.92 -9.37
CA ASN A 39 45.68 -0.51 -9.13
C ASN A 39 45.36 0.15 -10.46
N TYR A 40 44.35 1.01 -10.50
CA TYR A 40 43.94 1.67 -11.73
C TYR A 40 44.04 3.18 -11.57
N THR A 41 44.85 3.79 -12.42
CA THR A 41 45.16 5.22 -12.38
C THR A 41 44.61 5.90 -13.62
N CYS A 42 43.81 6.95 -13.42
CA CYS A 42 43.38 7.86 -14.46
C CYS A 42 44.30 9.07 -14.50
N ILE A 43 44.93 9.30 -15.64
CA ILE A 43 45.83 10.43 -15.90
C ILE A 43 45.10 11.46 -16.76
N PHE A 44 44.96 12.67 -16.24
CA PHE A 44 44.44 13.83 -16.98
C PHE A 44 45.58 14.51 -17.75
N ALA A 45 45.25 15.19 -18.85
CA ALA A 45 46.25 15.75 -19.77
C ALA A 45 47.29 16.65 -19.02
N ASN A 46 48.56 16.49 -19.37
CA ASN A 46 49.78 17.12 -18.82
C ASN A 46 50.40 16.50 -17.55
N ASP A 47 50.01 15.29 -17.14
CA ASP A 47 50.63 14.54 -16.02
C ASP A 47 50.60 15.25 -14.64
N VAL A 48 49.93 16.42 -14.53
CA VAL A 48 49.88 17.21 -13.28
C VAL A 48 48.84 16.66 -12.30
N CYS A 49 47.75 16.07 -12.81
CA CYS A 49 46.64 15.57 -11.99
C CYS A 49 46.33 14.11 -12.35
N SER A 50 46.43 13.22 -11.37
CA SER A 50 46.05 11.81 -11.49
C SER A 50 45.13 11.39 -10.35
N ALA A 51 44.16 10.54 -10.65
CA ALA A 51 43.31 9.90 -9.65
C ALA A 51 43.53 8.39 -9.70
N THR A 52 43.90 7.80 -8.56
CA THR A 52 44.15 6.36 -8.42
C THR A 52 43.06 5.74 -7.56
N PHE A 53 42.50 4.62 -8.00
CA PHE A 53 41.57 3.83 -7.20
C PHE A 53 42.08 2.40 -7.03
N HIS A 54 41.84 1.85 -5.85
CA HIS A 54 42.18 0.48 -5.47
C HIS A 54 40.92 -0.38 -5.40
N ILE A 55 40.96 -1.57 -6.00
CA ILE A 55 39.91 -2.57 -5.81
C ILE A 55 40.11 -3.21 -4.42
N PRO A 56 39.10 -3.17 -3.53
CA PRO A 56 39.20 -3.79 -2.20
C PRO A 56 39.37 -5.31 -2.30
N ASP A 57 40.14 -5.89 -1.36
CA ASP A 57 40.50 -7.32 -1.33
C ASP A 57 39.30 -8.28 -1.22
N GLU A 58 38.15 -7.79 -0.75
CA GLU A 58 36.91 -8.57 -0.62
C GLU A 58 35.76 -7.83 -1.34
N ILE A 59 35.44 -8.27 -2.55
CA ILE A 59 34.12 -8.03 -3.14
C ILE A 59 33.18 -9.01 -2.44
N PRO A 60 32.10 -8.59 -1.75
CA PRO A 60 31.24 -9.48 -1.00
C PRO A 60 30.58 -10.48 -1.96
N VAL A 61 31.14 -11.69 -2.03
CA VAL A 61 30.54 -12.82 -2.72
C VAL A 61 29.33 -13.26 -1.91
N PRO A 62 28.12 -13.37 -2.50
CA PRO A 62 26.97 -13.93 -1.81
C PRO A 62 27.31 -15.36 -1.38
N ARG A 63 27.47 -15.58 -0.07
CA ARG A 63 27.67 -16.93 0.48
C ARG A 63 26.38 -17.71 0.28
N VAL A 64 26.33 -18.53 -0.77
CA VAL A 64 25.27 -19.54 -0.94
C VAL A 64 25.51 -20.60 0.14
N LYS A 65 24.86 -20.42 1.30
CA LYS A 65 24.72 -21.47 2.31
C LYS A 65 23.80 -22.55 1.74
N ASN A 66 23.99 -23.79 2.17
CA ASN A 66 23.26 -24.98 1.72
C ASN A 66 21.74 -24.90 2.03
N ASP A 67 21.02 -24.08 1.27
CA ASP A 67 19.56 -23.90 1.35
C ASP A 67 18.81 -25.08 0.74
N ALA A 68 19.47 -25.92 -0.07
CA ALA A 68 18.83 -27.08 -0.71
C ALA A 68 18.22 -28.05 0.30
N LEU A 69 18.89 -28.31 1.43
CA LEU A 69 18.37 -29.19 2.48
C LEU A 69 17.20 -28.56 3.23
N ILE A 70 17.25 -27.25 3.50
CA ILE A 70 16.17 -26.51 4.17
C ILE A 70 14.94 -26.43 3.27
N ILE A 71 15.13 -26.20 1.97
CA ILE A 71 14.08 -26.17 0.96
C ILE A 71 13.44 -27.57 0.81
N VAL A 72 14.23 -28.64 0.80
CA VAL A 72 13.70 -30.01 0.73
C VAL A 72 12.92 -30.36 2.01
N LEU A 73 13.41 -29.96 3.19
CA LEU A 73 12.71 -30.19 4.45
C LEU A 73 11.39 -29.41 4.52
N SER A 74 11.38 -28.15 4.08
CA SER A 74 10.18 -27.31 4.12
C SER A 74 9.09 -27.83 3.17
N ILE A 75 9.45 -28.29 1.97
CA ILE A 75 8.53 -28.95 1.04
C ILE A 75 7.96 -30.23 1.67
N GLY A 76 8.79 -31.04 2.33
CA GLY A 76 8.35 -32.26 3.01
C GLY A 76 7.32 -31.99 4.11
N VAL A 77 7.56 -30.98 4.94
CA VAL A 77 6.64 -30.58 6.02
C VAL A 77 5.31 -30.08 5.46
N ILE A 78 5.34 -29.22 4.43
CA ILE A 78 4.12 -28.71 3.78
C ILE A 78 3.29 -29.85 3.19
N MET A 79 3.93 -30.84 2.56
CA MET A 79 3.23 -32.00 2.01
C MET A 79 2.55 -32.85 3.10
N VAL A 80 3.19 -33.04 4.25
CA VAL A 80 2.59 -33.76 5.38
C VAL A 80 1.38 -33.00 5.93
N VAL A 81 1.48 -31.68 6.08
CA VAL A 81 0.36 -30.83 6.54
C VAL A 81 -0.81 -30.92 5.56
N ILE A 82 -0.57 -30.84 4.25
CA ILE A 82 -1.61 -31.00 3.22
C ILE A 82 -2.27 -32.38 3.31
N ILE A 83 -1.49 -33.46 3.50
CA ILE A 83 -2.03 -34.82 3.65
C ILE A 83 -2.91 -34.92 4.89
N VAL A 84 -2.49 -34.37 6.03
CA VAL A 84 -3.28 -34.37 7.27
C VAL A 84 -4.58 -33.58 7.09
N VAL A 85 -4.52 -32.37 6.51
CA VAL A 85 -5.70 -31.56 6.21
C VAL A 85 -6.63 -32.29 5.24
N MET A 86 -6.09 -32.93 4.20
CA MET A 86 -6.89 -33.69 3.23
C MET A 86 -7.55 -34.91 3.87
N LEU A 87 -6.87 -35.60 4.79
CA LEU A 87 -7.43 -36.72 5.55
C LEU A 87 -8.52 -36.25 6.52
N MET A 88 -8.32 -35.15 7.24
CA MET A 88 -9.35 -34.55 8.10
C MET A 88 -10.55 -34.08 7.28
N TYR A 89 -10.32 -33.44 6.12
CA TYR A 89 -11.38 -33.02 5.21
C TYR A 89 -12.14 -34.21 4.64
N ARG A 90 -11.45 -35.31 4.28
CA ARG A 90 -12.08 -36.56 3.84
C ARG A 90 -12.85 -37.24 4.96
N GLN A 91 -12.38 -37.21 6.20
CA GLN A 91 -13.10 -37.77 7.35
C GLN A 91 -14.36 -36.95 7.67
N GLN A 92 -14.31 -35.61 7.59
CA GLN A 92 -15.50 -34.76 7.75
C GLN A 92 -16.53 -34.96 6.62
N LYS A 93 -16.06 -35.16 5.38
CA LYS A 93 -16.96 -35.33 4.21
C LYS A 93 -17.45 -36.78 4.04
N GLY A 94 -16.81 -37.76 4.70
CA GLY A 94 -17.19 -39.18 4.69
C GLY A 94 -18.52 -39.51 5.40
N SER A 95 -19.10 -38.56 6.14
CA SER A 95 -20.43 -38.70 6.78
C SER A 95 -21.60 -38.26 5.86
N ARG A 96 -21.33 -37.75 4.64
CA ARG A 96 -22.39 -37.37 3.69
C ARG A 96 -22.09 -37.89 2.27
N THR A 97 -22.49 -39.12 2.02
CA THR A 97 -22.90 -39.62 0.69
C THR A 97 -24.20 -38.90 0.28
N LYS A 98 -24.54 -38.49 -0.95
CA LYS A 98 -24.19 -38.77 -2.35
C LYS A 98 -24.39 -37.46 -3.14
N SER A 99 -23.68 -37.24 -4.25
CA SER A 99 -24.30 -37.11 -5.58
C SER A 99 -23.29 -36.63 -6.64
N THR A 100 -23.31 -37.36 -7.74
CA THR A 100 -22.45 -37.36 -8.91
C THR A 100 -22.81 -36.22 -9.87
N ARG A 101 -21.81 -35.53 -10.44
CA ARG A 101 -21.62 -35.42 -11.91
C ARG A 101 -20.39 -34.56 -12.26
N ASN A 102 -19.53 -35.18 -13.06
CA ASN A 102 -18.40 -34.59 -13.78
C ASN A 102 -18.90 -33.62 -14.86
N LEU A 103 -18.13 -32.58 -15.23
CA LEU A 103 -17.45 -32.51 -16.54
C LEU A 103 -16.63 -31.23 -16.73
N LEU A 104 -15.41 -31.47 -17.21
CA LEU A 104 -14.65 -30.77 -18.24
C LEU A 104 -14.06 -29.37 -17.99
N VAL A 105 -12.75 -29.43 -17.69
CA VAL A 105 -11.73 -28.43 -18.01
C VAL A 105 -11.78 -28.09 -19.50
N ASN A 106 -11.92 -26.80 -19.82
CA ASN A 106 -11.45 -26.27 -21.09
C ASN A 106 -10.38 -25.20 -20.84
N SER A 107 -9.25 -25.40 -21.52
CA SER A 107 -8.04 -24.60 -21.47
C SER A 107 -8.27 -23.27 -22.19
N GLN A 108 -8.16 -22.15 -21.48
CA GLN A 108 -8.03 -20.85 -22.13
C GLN A 108 -7.23 -19.89 -21.25
N ARG A 109 -6.01 -19.56 -21.74
CA ARG A 109 -5.13 -18.44 -21.38
C ARG A 109 -5.66 -17.55 -20.24
N SER A 110 -5.26 -17.85 -19.01
CA SER A 110 -5.61 -17.08 -17.82
C SER A 110 -4.55 -15.99 -17.55
N VAL A 111 -4.96 -14.74 -17.78
CA VAL A 111 -4.54 -13.55 -17.01
C VAL A 111 -4.87 -13.80 -15.52
N PRO A 112 -4.15 -13.27 -14.51
CA PRO A 112 -3.91 -14.00 -13.26
C PRO A 112 -5.14 -14.03 -12.34
N ALA A 113 -5.92 -15.10 -12.41
CA ALA A 113 -7.03 -15.40 -11.52
C ALA A 113 -6.63 -15.42 -10.03
N ALA A 114 -5.36 -15.74 -9.73
CA ALA A 114 -4.85 -15.79 -8.36
C ALA A 114 -4.93 -14.45 -7.61
N ALA A 115 -4.69 -13.33 -8.31
CA ALA A 115 -4.75 -12.00 -7.69
C ALA A 115 -6.21 -11.59 -7.38
N CYS A 116 -7.14 -11.89 -8.29
CA CYS A 116 -8.56 -11.59 -8.13
C CYS A 116 -9.18 -12.40 -6.98
N CYS A 117 -8.85 -13.70 -6.88
CA CYS A 117 -9.34 -14.55 -5.80
C CYS A 117 -8.80 -14.13 -4.42
N MET A 118 -7.58 -13.60 -4.35
CA MET A 118 -6.98 -13.13 -3.10
C MET A 118 -7.64 -11.85 -2.60
N GLU A 119 -7.96 -10.92 -3.50
CA GLU A 119 -8.69 -9.70 -3.18
C GLU A 119 -10.11 -10.00 -2.67
N GLU A 120 -10.83 -10.94 -3.31
CA GLU A 120 -12.16 -11.36 -2.85
C GLU A 120 -12.11 -12.05 -1.47
N HIS A 121 -11.11 -12.91 -1.24
CA HIS A 121 -10.90 -13.54 0.07
C HIS A 121 -10.61 -12.52 1.16
N LEU A 122 -9.75 -11.54 0.88
CA LEU A 122 -9.43 -10.47 1.81
C LEU A 122 -10.65 -9.59 2.10
N GLY A 123 -11.46 -9.28 1.09
CA GLY A 123 -12.72 -8.54 1.27
C GLY A 123 -13.71 -9.27 2.16
N ALA A 124 -13.89 -10.58 1.96
CA ALA A 124 -14.75 -11.40 2.82
C ALA A 124 -14.24 -11.44 4.27
N PHE A 125 -12.92 -11.59 4.46
CA PHE A 125 -12.29 -11.56 5.78
C PHE A 125 -12.52 -10.22 6.49
N LEU A 126 -12.32 -9.09 5.79
CA LEU A 126 -12.51 -7.75 6.35
C LEU A 126 -13.99 -7.51 6.70
N LYS A 127 -14.93 -7.97 5.88
CA LYS A 127 -16.36 -7.91 6.22
C LYS A 127 -16.66 -8.66 7.50
N ALA A 128 -16.17 -9.90 7.64
CA ALA A 128 -16.33 -10.68 8.86
C ALA A 128 -15.70 -9.98 10.07
N HIS A 129 -14.47 -9.48 9.93
CA HIS A 129 -13.75 -8.77 10.99
C HIS A 129 -14.54 -7.56 11.51
N TYR A 130 -15.11 -6.75 10.62
CA TYR A 130 -15.91 -5.58 11.01
C TYR A 130 -17.31 -5.94 11.54
N SER A 131 -17.91 -7.04 11.06
CA SER A 131 -19.17 -7.55 11.62
C SER A 131 -19.00 -8.12 13.03
N ASP A 132 -17.89 -8.82 13.29
CA ASP A 132 -17.59 -9.42 14.60
C ASP A 132 -17.16 -8.39 15.65
N SER A 133 -16.49 -7.31 15.21
CA SER A 133 -16.13 -6.17 16.08
C SER A 133 -17.30 -5.21 16.33
N SER A 134 -18.54 -5.73 16.24
CA SER A 134 -19.81 -5.01 16.23
C SER A 134 -19.78 -3.69 17.01
N LEU A 135 -19.95 -2.57 16.30
CA LEU A 135 -20.31 -1.31 16.91
C LEU A 135 -21.52 -1.56 17.81
N SER A 136 -21.44 -1.17 19.09
CA SER A 136 -22.56 -1.27 20.03
C SER A 136 -23.84 -0.74 19.37
N THR A 137 -24.98 -1.38 19.63
CA THR A 137 -26.29 -0.95 19.10
C THR A 137 -26.56 0.54 19.32
N GLU A 138 -26.01 1.11 20.39
CA GLU A 138 -26.10 2.54 20.68
C GLU A 138 -25.27 3.40 19.73
N VAL A 139 -24.03 2.97 19.43
CA VAL A 139 -23.16 3.65 18.46
C VAL A 139 -23.78 3.60 17.07
N ARG A 140 -24.45 2.50 16.71
CA ARG A 140 -25.15 2.38 15.43
C ARG A 140 -26.31 3.38 15.31
N ARG A 141 -27.18 3.46 16.31
CA ARG A 141 -28.28 4.45 16.32
C ARG A 141 -27.76 5.89 16.22
N HIS A 142 -26.66 6.18 16.92
CA HIS A 142 -26.03 7.48 16.85
C HIS A 142 -25.45 7.77 15.45
N CYS A 143 -24.82 6.78 14.81
CA CYS A 143 -24.34 6.90 13.44
C CYS A 143 -25.48 7.12 12.43
N ASP A 144 -26.60 6.40 12.60
CA ASP A 144 -27.77 6.52 11.73
C ASP A 144 -28.38 7.93 11.83
N ALA A 145 -28.59 8.43 13.06
CA ALA A 145 -29.08 9.78 13.30
C ALA A 145 -28.13 10.83 12.72
N PHE A 146 -26.83 10.69 12.97
CA PHE A 146 -25.81 11.61 12.44
C PHE A 146 -25.79 11.62 10.91
N CYS A 147 -25.90 10.46 10.26
CA CYS A 147 -25.84 10.36 8.81
C CYS A 147 -27.05 11.00 8.11
N VAL A 148 -28.25 10.84 8.67
CA VAL A 148 -29.48 11.34 8.06
C VAL A 148 -29.72 12.82 8.41
N GLU A 149 -29.50 13.21 9.66
CA GLU A 149 -29.93 14.52 10.17
C GLU A 149 -28.80 15.55 10.18
N GLU A 150 -27.54 15.15 10.41
CA GLU A 150 -26.45 16.11 10.62
C GLU A 150 -25.49 16.21 9.43
N LEU A 151 -25.09 15.06 8.87
CA LEU A 151 -24.04 14.97 7.86
C LEU A 151 -24.34 15.77 6.58
N PRO A 152 -25.56 15.75 6.00
CA PRO A 152 -25.88 16.51 4.79
C PRO A 152 -25.76 18.03 4.98
N HIS A 153 -25.94 18.51 6.22
CA HIS A 153 -25.86 19.93 6.55
C HIS A 153 -24.46 20.36 7.01
N LYS A 154 -23.65 19.43 7.53
CA LYS A 154 -22.28 19.67 8.00
C LYS A 154 -21.22 19.54 6.92
N LEU A 155 -21.50 18.78 5.86
CA LEU A 155 -20.54 18.48 4.80
C LEU A 155 -20.50 19.58 3.74
N GLN A 156 -19.34 20.20 3.59
CA GLN A 156 -19.11 21.30 2.66
C GLN A 156 -17.85 21.07 1.83
N ASN A 157 -17.77 21.70 0.65
CA ASN A 157 -16.52 21.78 -0.11
C ASN A 157 -15.61 22.90 0.41
N ASN A 158 -14.44 23.05 -0.19
CA ASN A 158 -13.48 24.14 0.07
C ASN A 158 -14.00 25.56 -0.24
N LYS A 159 -15.21 25.72 -0.76
CA LYS A 159 -15.90 27.00 -1.04
C LYS A 159 -17.11 27.20 -0.12
N ASP A 160 -17.20 26.44 0.97
CA ASP A 160 -18.29 26.47 1.95
C ASP A 160 -19.68 26.14 1.36
N GLN A 161 -19.72 25.44 0.22
CA GLN A 161 -20.97 25.02 -0.40
C GLN A 161 -21.33 23.60 0.05
N PRO A 162 -22.61 23.31 0.34
CA PRO A 162 -23.05 21.97 0.69
C PRO A 162 -22.79 21.02 -0.49
N VAL A 163 -22.28 19.81 -0.18
CA VAL A 163 -22.03 18.77 -1.18
C VAL A 163 -22.85 17.53 -0.89
N ASN A 164 -23.15 16.77 -1.95
CA ASN A 164 -23.79 15.47 -1.82
C ASN A 164 -22.88 14.51 -1.03
N LEU A 165 -23.47 13.62 -0.24
CA LEU A 165 -22.75 12.59 0.49
C LEU A 165 -21.88 11.71 -0.41
N GLN A 166 -22.28 11.48 -1.67
CA GLN A 166 -21.46 10.75 -2.65
C GLN A 166 -20.09 11.39 -2.88
N ALA A 167 -19.93 12.69 -2.62
CA ALA A 167 -18.63 13.36 -2.68
C ALA A 167 -17.64 12.83 -1.62
N LEU A 168 -18.09 12.13 -0.57
CA LEU A 168 -17.23 11.47 0.42
C LEU A 168 -16.49 10.26 -0.16
N LEU A 169 -16.91 9.74 -1.31
CA LEU A 169 -16.28 8.59 -1.96
C LEU A 169 -15.36 9.08 -3.09
N PRO A 170 -14.02 9.05 -2.92
CA PRO A 170 -13.09 9.44 -3.98
C PRO A 170 -13.22 8.55 -5.22
N GLU A 171 -12.90 9.10 -6.40
CA GLU A 171 -12.79 8.28 -7.62
C GLU A 171 -11.55 7.39 -7.59
N ALA A 172 -11.51 6.40 -8.48
CA ALA A 172 -10.39 5.46 -8.55
C ALA A 172 -9.08 6.22 -8.83
N GLY A 173 -8.10 6.02 -7.94
CA GLY A 173 -6.79 6.69 -8.01
C GLY A 173 -6.75 8.04 -7.29
N GLU A 174 -7.88 8.58 -6.85
CA GLU A 174 -7.94 9.87 -6.17
C GLU A 174 -7.65 9.77 -4.66
N THR A 175 -7.29 10.91 -4.08
CA THR A 175 -7.15 11.08 -2.64
C THR A 175 -8.01 12.26 -2.21
N LEU A 176 -8.95 11.99 -1.32
CA LEU A 176 -9.87 12.97 -0.77
C LEU A 176 -9.47 13.27 0.68
N PHE A 177 -9.49 14.54 1.06
CA PHE A 177 -9.24 14.99 2.42
C PHE A 177 -10.55 15.46 3.06
N LEU A 178 -10.90 14.88 4.20
CA LEU A 178 -12.02 15.32 5.02
C LEU A 178 -11.49 16.01 6.28
N GLU A 179 -11.56 17.33 6.29
CA GLU A 179 -11.05 18.16 7.38
C GLU A 179 -12.17 18.66 8.28
N GLY A 180 -11.87 18.81 9.56
CA GLY A 180 -12.77 19.46 10.50
C GLY A 180 -12.17 19.53 11.89
N PRO A 181 -12.61 20.45 12.74
CA PRO A 181 -12.13 20.53 14.12
C PRO A 181 -12.37 19.23 14.89
N SER A 182 -11.64 19.03 15.98
CA SER A 182 -11.86 17.88 16.87
C SER A 182 -13.33 17.85 17.34
N GLY A 183 -13.94 16.67 17.33
CA GLY A 183 -15.36 16.51 17.68
C GLY A 183 -16.36 16.85 16.57
N SER A 184 -15.91 17.18 15.35
CA SER A 184 -16.82 17.47 14.24
C SER A 184 -17.64 16.24 13.77
N GLY A 185 -17.16 15.03 14.02
CA GLY A 185 -17.80 13.77 13.59
C GLY A 185 -17.05 13.00 12.51
N LYS A 186 -15.79 13.33 12.21
CA LYS A 186 -14.96 12.61 11.21
C LYS A 186 -14.89 11.10 11.45
N THR A 187 -14.58 10.68 12.68
CA THR A 187 -14.56 9.26 13.07
C THR A 187 -15.94 8.62 12.91
N THR A 188 -17.03 9.36 13.20
CA THR A 188 -18.41 8.90 12.94
C THR A 188 -18.64 8.64 11.46
N VAL A 189 -18.15 9.51 10.56
CA VAL A 189 -18.21 9.27 9.10
C VAL A 189 -17.44 8.01 8.70
N ALA A 190 -16.25 7.78 9.26
CA ALA A 190 -15.49 6.56 9.02
C ALA A 190 -16.28 5.30 9.42
N HIS A 191 -16.91 5.33 10.60
CA HIS A 191 -17.74 4.23 11.08
C HIS A 191 -18.98 4.01 10.21
N ILE A 192 -19.65 5.08 9.74
CA ILE A 192 -20.77 5.00 8.80
C ILE A 192 -20.35 4.33 7.49
N LEU A 193 -19.18 4.67 6.95
CA LEU A 193 -18.67 4.05 5.72
C LEU A 193 -18.37 2.56 5.91
N VAL A 194 -17.72 2.20 7.02
CA VAL A 194 -17.42 0.80 7.36
C VAL A 194 -18.70 -0.01 7.59
N SER A 195 -19.67 0.53 8.34
CA SER A 195 -20.94 -0.16 8.61
C SER A 195 -21.76 -0.32 7.32
N SER A 196 -21.84 0.73 6.50
CA SER A 196 -22.58 0.69 5.23
C SER A 196 -21.96 -0.30 4.23
N TRP A 197 -20.65 -0.52 4.25
CA TRP A 197 -19.99 -1.50 3.39
C TRP A 197 -20.17 -2.97 3.84
N THR A 198 -20.30 -3.18 5.15
CA THR A 198 -20.48 -4.51 5.76
C THR A 198 -21.94 -4.96 5.74
N GLU A 199 -22.88 -4.03 5.94
CA GLU A 199 -24.31 -4.29 5.94
C GLU A 199 -24.86 -4.33 4.51
N MET A 200 -24.93 -5.53 3.96
CA MET A 200 -25.51 -5.75 2.64
C MET A 200 -27.02 -5.42 2.63
N HIS A 201 -27.36 -4.24 2.08
CA HIS A 201 -28.69 -3.82 1.61
C HIS A 201 -29.86 -3.75 2.60
N THR A 202 -29.65 -3.71 3.92
CA THR A 202 -30.78 -3.80 4.87
C THR A 202 -31.34 -2.47 5.40
N HIS A 203 -30.67 -1.32 5.26
CA HIS A 203 -31.18 -0.06 5.84
C HIS A 203 -30.94 1.19 4.98
N ALA A 204 -31.71 2.24 5.26
CA ALA A 204 -31.87 3.50 4.53
C ALA A 204 -30.57 4.22 4.11
N LEU A 205 -29.44 3.91 4.74
CA LEU A 205 -28.09 4.39 4.42
C LEU A 205 -27.58 3.94 3.04
N SER A 206 -28.00 2.76 2.57
CA SER A 206 -27.59 2.21 1.27
C SER A 206 -28.09 3.03 0.07
N ASN A 207 -29.05 3.93 0.27
CA ASN A 207 -29.51 4.86 -0.75
C ASN A 207 -28.67 6.15 -0.82
N LEU A 208 -27.84 6.43 0.20
CA LEU A 208 -27.10 7.70 0.31
C LEU A 208 -25.66 7.58 -0.21
N LEU A 209 -25.04 6.41 -0.08
CA LEU A 209 -23.66 6.15 -0.48
C LEU A 209 -23.60 4.80 -1.22
N ASP A 210 -23.23 4.81 -2.49
CA ASP A 210 -23.11 3.58 -3.28
C ASP A 210 -21.71 2.97 -3.12
N LEU A 211 -21.58 2.08 -2.13
CA LEU A 211 -20.35 1.35 -1.85
C LEU A 211 -20.30 -0.02 -2.57
N SER A 212 -21.28 -0.32 -3.44
CA SER A 212 -21.34 -1.61 -4.16
C SER A 212 -20.15 -1.83 -5.09
N THR A 213 -19.51 -0.75 -5.52
CA THR A 213 -18.31 -0.75 -6.36
C THR A 213 -17.03 -1.10 -5.61
N LEU A 214 -17.06 -1.19 -4.27
CA LEU A 214 -15.88 -1.47 -3.44
C LEU A 214 -15.80 -2.96 -3.06
N ARG A 215 -14.72 -3.61 -3.47
CA ARG A 215 -14.37 -4.97 -3.03
C ARG A 215 -13.57 -4.99 -1.74
N LEU A 216 -12.81 -3.93 -1.47
CA LEU A 216 -11.96 -3.80 -0.30
C LEU A 216 -12.18 -2.46 0.38
N LEU A 217 -12.38 -2.49 1.69
CA LEU A 217 -12.39 -1.30 2.53
C LEU A 217 -11.46 -1.55 3.73
N LEU A 218 -10.41 -0.74 3.85
CA LEU A 218 -9.44 -0.84 4.95
C LEU A 218 -9.52 0.41 5.81
N TYR A 219 -9.88 0.22 7.07
CA TYR A 219 -9.90 1.27 8.08
C TYR A 219 -8.62 1.25 8.91
N VAL A 220 -7.95 2.40 9.04
CA VAL A 220 -6.76 2.59 9.86
C VAL A 220 -6.96 3.75 10.82
N ASP A 221 -6.78 3.49 12.10
CA ASP A 221 -6.71 4.52 13.14
C ASP A 221 -5.29 5.10 13.18
N CYS A 222 -5.11 6.28 12.58
CA CYS A 222 -3.83 6.97 12.50
C CYS A 222 -3.33 7.48 13.87
N SER A 223 -4.18 7.55 14.90
CA SER A 223 -3.76 8.01 16.22
C SER A 223 -2.80 7.02 16.89
N LYS A 224 -3.01 5.72 16.66
CA LYS A 224 -2.27 4.62 17.31
C LYS A 224 -0.99 4.19 16.59
N VAL A 225 -0.71 4.75 15.41
CA VAL A 225 0.33 4.21 14.53
C VAL A 225 1.74 4.42 15.07
N LYS A 226 2.56 3.38 14.92
CA LYS A 226 3.95 3.33 15.39
C LYS A 226 4.93 3.10 14.26
N ASP A 227 4.54 2.31 13.26
CA ASP A 227 5.39 1.88 12.15
C ASP A 227 4.95 2.49 10.81
N GLY A 228 5.42 1.91 9.70
CA GLY A 228 4.98 2.28 8.36
C GLY A 228 3.52 1.89 8.08
N LEU A 229 2.97 2.44 7.00
CA LEU A 229 1.56 2.26 6.60
C LEU A 229 1.13 0.79 6.53
N PHE A 230 1.82 -0.05 5.76
CA PHE A 230 1.39 -1.44 5.53
C PHE A 230 1.54 -2.33 6.77
N PRO A 231 2.67 -2.32 7.51
CA PRO A 231 2.76 -3.04 8.78
C PRO A 231 1.64 -2.67 9.75
N GLU A 232 1.31 -1.38 9.85
CA GLU A 232 0.26 -0.90 10.74
C GLU A 232 -1.13 -1.38 10.32
N ILE A 233 -1.44 -1.38 9.02
CA ILE A 233 -2.69 -1.96 8.50
C ILE A 233 -2.79 -3.45 8.87
N LEU A 234 -1.70 -4.20 8.71
CA LEU A 234 -1.71 -5.63 9.01
C LEU A 234 -1.94 -5.89 10.49
N ILE A 235 -1.35 -5.09 11.37
CA ILE A 235 -1.50 -5.23 12.82
C ILE A 235 -2.92 -4.84 13.25
N GLN A 236 -3.43 -3.69 12.81
CA GLN A 236 -4.75 -3.21 13.25
C GLN A 236 -5.91 -4.08 12.74
N LEU A 237 -5.76 -4.68 11.55
CA LEU A 237 -6.78 -5.55 10.95
C LEU A 237 -6.51 -7.04 11.19
N SER A 238 -5.51 -7.39 12.01
CA SER A 238 -5.12 -8.78 12.31
C SER A 238 -4.86 -9.63 11.06
N LEU A 239 -4.25 -9.02 10.03
CA LEU A 239 -3.99 -9.64 8.73
C LEU A 239 -2.60 -10.27 8.62
N THR A 240 -1.78 -10.23 9.68
CA THR A 240 -0.37 -10.68 9.67
C THR A 240 -0.19 -12.15 9.26
N GLU A 241 -1.21 -12.99 9.45
CA GLU A 241 -1.19 -14.41 9.07
C GLU A 241 -1.73 -14.65 7.65
N GLN A 242 -2.46 -13.68 7.08
CA GLN A 242 -3.17 -13.85 5.81
C GLN A 242 -2.39 -13.29 4.62
N ILE A 243 -1.67 -12.18 4.81
CA ILE A 243 -1.01 -11.46 3.72
C ILE A 243 0.21 -10.68 4.20
N SER A 244 1.25 -10.61 3.37
CA SER A 244 2.43 -9.79 3.65
C SER A 244 2.22 -8.31 3.30
N GLY A 245 3.05 -7.43 3.86
CA GLY A 245 2.95 -5.98 3.62
C GLY A 245 3.18 -5.61 2.15
N ASP A 246 4.07 -6.32 1.45
CA ASP A 246 4.38 -6.09 0.04
C ASP A 246 3.25 -6.59 -0.88
N GLU A 247 2.62 -7.71 -0.55
CA GLU A 247 1.43 -8.19 -1.28
C GLU A 247 0.24 -7.25 -1.09
N LEU A 248 0.00 -6.78 0.13
CA LEU A 248 -1.04 -5.80 0.41
C LEU A 248 -0.80 -4.50 -0.38
N ARG A 249 0.44 -4.02 -0.39
CA ARG A 249 0.84 -2.87 -1.21
C ARG A 249 0.58 -3.12 -2.69
N ALA A 250 0.92 -4.31 -3.21
CA ALA A 250 0.70 -4.64 -4.62
C ALA A 250 -0.79 -4.68 -4.99
N ILE A 251 -1.65 -5.20 -4.11
CA ILE A 251 -3.11 -5.17 -4.29
C ILE A 251 -3.63 -3.74 -4.30
N LEU A 252 -3.32 -2.95 -3.26
CA LEU A 252 -3.80 -1.57 -3.14
C LEU A 252 -3.27 -0.67 -4.25
N THR A 253 -2.05 -0.88 -4.73
CA THR A 253 -1.51 -0.08 -5.84
C THR A 253 -2.31 -0.27 -7.13
N ARG A 254 -2.89 -1.47 -7.33
CA ARG A 254 -3.55 -1.88 -8.58
C ARG A 254 -5.08 -1.85 -8.55
N SER A 255 -5.71 -2.08 -7.41
CA SER A 255 -7.17 -2.17 -7.31
C SER A 255 -7.83 -0.79 -7.35
N SER A 256 -8.75 -0.60 -8.29
CA SER A 256 -9.65 0.57 -8.37
C SER A 256 -10.88 0.46 -7.46
N GLU A 257 -11.08 -0.73 -6.91
CA GLU A 257 -12.24 -1.11 -6.09
C GLU A 257 -11.84 -1.22 -4.59
N ALA A 258 -10.66 -0.69 -4.25
CA ALA A 258 -10.15 -0.61 -2.88
C ALA A 258 -10.22 0.82 -2.34
N LEU A 259 -10.81 0.98 -1.16
CA LEU A 259 -10.87 2.21 -0.39
C LEU A 259 -10.01 2.10 0.88
N LEU A 260 -9.04 2.99 1.04
CA LEU A 260 -8.25 3.14 2.26
C LEU A 260 -8.75 4.35 3.06
N LEU A 261 -9.26 4.11 4.27
CA LEU A 261 -9.69 5.13 5.21
C LEU A 261 -8.60 5.37 6.26
N LEU A 262 -8.11 6.60 6.35
CA LEU A 262 -7.13 7.03 7.34
C LEU A 262 -7.80 7.97 8.34
N ASP A 263 -8.18 7.46 9.51
CA ASP A 263 -8.85 8.27 10.54
C ASP A 263 -7.87 8.90 11.53
N GLY A 264 -8.04 10.20 11.79
CA GLY A 264 -7.21 10.94 12.74
C GLY A 264 -5.77 11.17 12.26
N TYR A 265 -5.56 11.32 10.95
CA TYR A 265 -4.23 11.57 10.40
C TYR A 265 -3.64 12.89 10.90
N ARG A 266 -2.36 12.83 11.29
CA ARG A 266 -1.57 13.98 11.73
C ARG A 266 -0.12 13.81 11.29
N GLU A 267 0.38 14.77 10.53
CA GLU A 267 1.79 14.82 10.17
C GLU A 267 2.70 14.95 11.40
N GLY A 268 3.88 14.33 11.31
CA GLY A 268 4.88 14.29 12.37
C GLY A 268 5.33 12.86 12.72
N LYS A 269 4.68 11.84 12.14
CA LYS A 269 5.07 10.44 12.31
C LYS A 269 5.96 10.02 11.13
N HIS A 270 7.25 10.31 11.24
CA HIS A 270 8.22 10.22 10.13
C HIS A 270 8.12 8.92 9.29
N PHE A 271 8.09 7.75 9.92
CA PHE A 271 8.02 6.47 9.19
C PHE A 271 6.69 6.25 8.47
N PHE A 272 5.59 6.58 9.14
CA PHE A 272 4.25 6.48 8.57
C PHE A 272 4.08 7.46 7.41
N ASP A 273 4.43 8.74 7.63
CA ASP A 273 4.31 9.81 6.63
C ASP A 273 5.14 9.53 5.37
N LYS A 274 6.36 9.00 5.54
CA LYS A 274 7.21 8.62 4.41
C LYS A 274 6.60 7.45 3.62
N SER A 275 6.08 6.44 4.30
CA SER A 275 5.48 5.26 3.67
C SER A 275 4.17 5.62 2.96
N LEU A 276 3.34 6.44 3.60
CA LEU A 276 2.08 6.93 3.05
C LEU A 276 2.33 7.78 1.80
N ARG A 277 3.21 8.79 1.87
CA ARG A 277 3.55 9.62 0.70
C ARG A 277 4.03 8.78 -0.48
N LYS A 278 4.93 7.82 -0.23
CA LYS A 278 5.41 6.91 -1.26
C LYS A 278 4.26 6.11 -1.88
N PHE A 279 3.35 5.58 -1.07
CA PHE A 279 2.17 4.88 -1.56
C PHE A 279 1.26 5.78 -2.39
N LEU A 280 0.97 7.01 -1.93
CA LEU A 280 0.10 7.94 -2.67
C LEU A 280 0.71 8.38 -4.01
N MET A 281 2.03 8.45 -4.13
CA MET A 281 2.71 8.74 -5.40
C MET A 281 2.71 7.55 -6.36
N GLU A 282 2.65 6.32 -5.85
CA GLU A 282 2.75 5.09 -6.65
C GLU A 282 1.38 4.50 -7.01
N LYS A 283 0.35 4.77 -6.20
CA LYS A 283 -0.99 4.20 -6.39
C LYS A 283 -1.57 4.64 -7.73
N ARG A 284 -2.20 3.70 -8.43
CA ARG A 284 -2.89 3.97 -9.69
C ARG A 284 -4.41 3.90 -9.56
N GLY A 285 -4.91 2.97 -8.74
CA GLY A 285 -6.35 2.71 -8.62
C GLY A 285 -6.94 2.98 -7.24
N CYS A 286 -6.18 2.77 -6.15
CA CYS A 286 -6.78 2.82 -4.82
C CYS A 286 -7.27 4.22 -4.46
N ARG A 287 -8.53 4.24 -4.01
CA ARG A 287 -9.25 5.38 -3.48
C ARG A 287 -8.76 5.60 -2.06
N VAL A 288 -8.40 6.83 -1.70
CA VAL A 288 -7.91 7.13 -0.34
C VAL A 288 -8.72 8.27 0.25
N LEU A 289 -9.27 8.07 1.45
CA LEU A 289 -9.92 9.12 2.23
C LEU A 289 -9.09 9.40 3.48
N VAL A 290 -8.56 10.62 3.57
CA VAL A 290 -7.74 11.09 4.69
C VAL A 290 -8.58 11.99 5.58
N MET A 291 -8.83 11.58 6.82
CA MET A 291 -9.56 12.37 7.81
C MET A 291 -8.57 13.00 8.79
N ALA A 292 -8.52 14.33 8.82
CA ALA A 292 -7.54 15.07 9.60
C ALA A 292 -8.15 16.34 10.22
N CYS A 293 -7.47 16.94 11.19
CA CYS A 293 -7.82 18.31 11.61
C CYS A 293 -7.22 19.31 10.61
N PRO A 294 -7.85 20.50 10.43
CA PRO A 294 -7.33 21.54 9.56
C PRO A 294 -5.87 21.87 9.89
N GLY A 295 -5.02 21.91 8.87
CA GLY A 295 -3.60 22.24 9.01
C GLY A 295 -2.70 21.11 9.52
N HIS A 296 -3.23 19.91 9.78
CA HIS A 296 -2.42 18.76 10.21
C HIS A 296 -1.77 17.97 9.06
N CYS A 297 -2.08 18.27 7.80
CA CYS A 297 -1.57 17.54 6.64
C CYS A 297 -1.04 18.41 5.47
N PRO A 298 -0.25 19.48 5.72
CA PRO A 298 0.20 20.37 4.65
C PRO A 298 1.08 19.66 3.63
N THR A 299 2.06 18.88 4.07
CA THR A 299 3.02 18.22 3.18
C THR A 299 2.36 17.12 2.33
N LEU A 300 1.38 16.42 2.89
CA LEU A 300 0.64 15.38 2.21
C LEU A 300 -0.27 15.98 1.13
N LYS A 301 -0.91 17.11 1.41
CA LYS A 301 -1.69 17.86 0.42
C LYS A 301 -0.82 18.36 -0.73
N ASP A 302 0.37 18.90 -0.44
CA ASP A 302 1.32 19.33 -1.47
C ASP A 302 1.77 18.18 -2.37
N THR A 303 1.82 16.95 -1.83
CA THR A 303 2.24 15.75 -2.57
C THR A 303 1.18 15.28 -3.57
N VAL A 304 -0.10 15.38 -3.23
CA VAL A 304 -1.19 14.74 -3.97
C VAL A 304 -2.09 15.74 -4.71
N GLY A 305 -1.98 17.02 -4.38
CA GLY A 305 -2.85 18.09 -4.88
C GLY A 305 -3.99 18.40 -3.91
N THR A 306 -4.56 19.60 -4.04
CA THR A 306 -5.63 20.12 -3.17
C THR A 306 -7.03 20.01 -3.79
N GLU A 307 -7.18 19.28 -4.89
CA GLU A 307 -8.43 19.25 -5.67
C GLU A 307 -9.60 18.55 -4.95
N GLY A 308 -9.31 17.64 -4.00
CA GLY A 308 -10.33 16.94 -3.20
C GLY A 308 -10.24 17.29 -1.72
N VAL A 309 -10.67 18.49 -1.30
CA VAL A 309 -10.80 18.83 0.14
C VAL A 309 -12.26 19.12 0.49
N LEU A 310 -12.79 18.32 1.42
CA LEU A 310 -14.08 18.50 2.06
C LEU A 310 -13.89 18.97 3.49
N GLN A 311 -14.84 19.76 3.97
CA GLN A 311 -14.87 20.28 5.33
C GLN A 311 -16.12 19.79 6.06
N LEU A 312 -15.94 19.49 7.34
CA LEU A 312 -16.96 19.01 8.23
C LEU A 312 -17.08 19.97 9.41
N GLN A 313 -18.15 20.77 9.39
CA GLN A 313 -18.39 21.82 10.39
C GLN A 313 -18.83 21.23 11.73
N THR A 314 -18.42 21.85 12.82
CA THR A 314 -19.06 21.68 14.13
C THR A 314 -20.35 22.51 14.14
N GLN A 315 -21.45 21.96 14.66
CA GLN A 315 -22.65 22.76 14.92
C GLN A 315 -22.27 23.96 15.79
N SER A 316 -22.44 25.18 15.29
CA SER A 316 -22.57 26.31 16.19
C SER A 316 -23.88 26.11 16.93
N MET A 317 -23.82 25.84 18.23
CA MET A 317 -24.97 26.09 19.08
C MET A 317 -25.26 27.60 19.00
N THR A 318 -26.22 27.97 18.15
CA THR A 318 -26.96 29.23 18.27
C THR A 318 -28.14 29.02 19.20
#